data_AF-A0A2D8AY92-F1
#
_entry.id   AF-A0A2D8AY92-F1
#
_cell.length_a   1.000
_cell.length_b   1.000
_cell.length_c   1.000
_cell.angle_alpha   90.00
_cell.angle_beta   90.00
_cell.angle_gamma   90.00
#
_symmetry.space_group_name_H-M   'P 1'
#
loop_
_entity.id
_entity.type
_entity.pdbx_description
1 polymer ?
#
loop_
_entity_poly.entity_id
_entity_poly.type
_entity_poly.pdbx_seq_one_letter_code
_entity_poly.pdbx_strand_id
1 'polypeptide(L)'
;MLAVLTALYDRAPERIHGYDLMKETGLKSGSLYPLLMRMTERGLLSSEWCEPSAPGRPPRHAYRLTASGLALAREVKSDPRAFGLSGAKA
;
A
#
# COMPACT_ATOMS: atom_id res chain seq x y z
N MET A 1 -1.08 -4.22 -7.05
CA MET A 1 -2.19 -3.96 -6.10
C MET A 1 -2.08 -4.87 -4.88
N LEU A 2 -2.08 -6.20 -5.06
CA LEU A 2 -2.07 -7.17 -3.96
C LEU A 2 -0.83 -7.04 -3.03
N ALA A 3 0.37 -6.87 -3.59
CA ALA A 3 1.58 -6.64 -2.79
C ALA A 3 1.46 -5.39 -1.89
N VAL A 4 0.90 -4.29 -2.42
CA VAL A 4 0.68 -3.05 -1.66
C VAL A 4 -0.40 -3.22 -0.60
N LEU A 5 -1.51 -3.89 -0.93
CA LEU A 5 -2.57 -4.21 0.04
C LEU A 5 -2.02 -5.05 1.21
N THR A 6 -1.22 -6.06 0.90
CA THR A 6 -0.64 -6.96 1.92
C THR A 6 0.38 -6.23 2.79
N ALA A 7 1.31 -5.48 2.19
CA ALA A 7 2.29 -4.68 2.92
C ALA A 7 1.63 -3.69 3.89
N LEU A 8 0.60 -2.96 3.42
CA LEU A 8 -0.13 -2.03 4.27
C LEU A 8 -0.98 -2.74 5.33
N TYR A 9 -1.48 -3.94 5.06
CA TYR A 9 -2.24 -4.73 6.03
C TYR A 9 -1.36 -5.20 7.17
N ASP A 10 -0.15 -5.67 6.87
CA ASP A 10 0.81 -6.16 7.87
C ASP A 10 1.32 -5.04 8.79
N ARG A 11 1.17 -3.78 8.38
CA ARG A 11 1.52 -2.57 9.14
C ARG A 11 0.31 -1.84 9.71
N ALA A 12 -0.92 -2.32 9.49
CA ALA A 12 -2.10 -1.58 9.94
C ALA A 12 -2.14 -1.47 11.48
N PRO A 13 -2.52 -0.30 12.04
CA PRO A 13 -3.08 0.89 11.38
C PRO A 13 -2.06 2.00 11.07
N GLU A 14 -0.77 1.68 10.94
CA GLU A 14 0.28 2.67 10.67
C GLU A 14 0.09 3.39 9.32
N ARG A 15 0.69 4.59 9.22
CA ARG A 15 0.81 5.34 7.97
C ARG A 15 2.17 5.07 7.37
N ILE A 16 2.21 4.62 6.12
CA ILE A 16 3.44 4.19 5.45
C ILE A 16 3.73 5.10 4.27
N HIS A 17 4.98 5.54 4.13
CA HIS A 17 5.38 6.36 2.98
C HIS A 17 5.49 5.52 1.70
N GLY A 18 5.22 6.16 0.56
CA GLY A 18 5.36 5.49 -0.76
C GLY A 18 6.76 4.92 -0.99
N TYR A 19 7.81 5.57 -0.48
CA TYR A 19 9.18 5.08 -0.57
C TYR A 19 9.39 3.74 0.17
N ASP A 20 8.83 3.60 1.37
CA ASP A 20 8.96 2.36 2.14
C ASP A 20 8.18 1.22 1.45
N LEU A 21 7.00 1.54 0.90
CA LEU A 21 6.24 0.61 0.06
C LEU A 21 7.01 0.17 -1.19
N MET A 22 7.80 1.05 -1.81
CA MET A 22 8.67 0.65 -2.93
C MET A 22 9.71 -0.39 -2.47
N LYS A 23 10.36 -0.14 -1.33
CA LYS A 23 11.39 -1.04 -0.79
C LYS A 23 10.81 -2.41 -0.43
N GLU A 24 9.63 -2.43 0.18
CA GLU A 24 8.98 -3.65 0.66
C GLU A 24 8.35 -4.46 -0.49
N THR A 25 7.69 -3.79 -1.44
CA THR A 25 6.99 -4.48 -2.55
C THR A 25 7.86 -4.72 -3.77
N GLY A 26 9.06 -4.12 -3.84
CA GLY A 26 9.93 -4.15 -5.02
C GLY A 26 9.39 -3.38 -6.23
N LEU A 27 8.26 -2.68 -6.09
CA LEU A 27 7.65 -1.93 -7.19
C LEU A 27 8.46 -0.66 -7.49
N LYS A 28 8.69 -0.43 -8.79
CA LYS A 28 9.28 0.82 -9.28
C LYS A 28 8.30 1.98 -9.07
N SER A 29 8.83 3.19 -8.91
CA SER A 29 8.05 4.42 -8.70
C SER A 29 6.97 4.62 -9.77
N GLY A 30 7.32 4.43 -11.04
CA GLY A 30 6.40 4.56 -12.19
C GLY A 30 5.22 3.58 -12.16
N SER A 31 5.31 2.48 -11.40
CA SER A 31 4.20 1.55 -11.19
C SER A 31 3.49 1.80 -9.86
N LEU A 32 4.24 2.13 -8.81
CA LEU A 32 3.70 2.27 -7.46
C LEU A 32 2.79 3.49 -7.35
N TYR A 33 3.24 4.68 -7.75
CA TYR A 33 2.47 5.90 -7.51
C TYR A 33 1.14 5.94 -8.27
N PRO A 34 1.07 5.57 -9.57
CA PRO A 34 -0.22 5.45 -10.26
C PRO A 34 -1.14 4.37 -9.66
N LEU A 35 -0.57 3.33 -9.05
CA LEU A 35 -1.35 2.33 -8.32
C LEU A 35 -1.92 2.92 -7.01
N LEU A 36 -1.10 3.61 -6.21
CA LEU A 36 -1.54 4.26 -4.98
C LEU A 36 -2.64 5.31 -5.23
N MET A 37 -2.51 6.08 -6.32
CA MET A 37 -3.55 7.00 -6.77
C MET A 37 -4.87 6.27 -7.04
N ARG A 38 -4.86 5.25 -7.91
CA ARG A 38 -6.08 4.47 -8.24
C ARG A 38 -6.69 3.80 -7.01
N MET A 39 -5.88 3.32 -6.08
CA MET A 39 -6.39 2.73 -4.83
C MET A 39 -7.02 3.78 -3.91
N THR A 40 -6.47 4.99 -3.88
CA THR A 40 -7.02 6.13 -3.13
C THR A 40 -8.35 6.58 -3.76
N GLU A 41 -8.40 6.72 -5.08
CA GLU A 41 -9.61 7.06 -5.85
C GLU A 41 -10.74 6.03 -5.65
N ARG A 42 -10.38 4.76 -5.49
CA ARG A 42 -11.32 3.67 -5.16
C ARG A 42 -11.71 3.61 -3.68
N GLY A 43 -11.22 4.54 -2.85
CA GLY A 43 -11.50 4.58 -1.42
C GLY A 43 -10.87 3.44 -0.61
N LEU A 44 -9.88 2.72 -1.17
CA LEU A 44 -9.16 1.66 -0.47
C LEU A 44 -8.03 2.21 0.42
N LEU A 45 -7.49 3.36 0.05
CA LEU A 45 -6.44 4.06 0.78
C LEU A 45 -6.89 5.46 1.18
N SER A 46 -6.43 5.89 2.35
CA SER A 46 -6.31 7.29 2.72
C SER A 46 -4.89 7.76 2.43
N SER A 47 -4.74 8.99 1.94
CA SER A 47 -3.46 9.64 1.67
C SER A 47 -3.44 10.98 2.37
N GLU A 48 -2.40 11.24 3.14
CA GLU A 48 -2.22 12.50 3.85
C GLU A 48 -0.78 12.98 3.71
N TRP A 49 -0.60 14.30 3.64
CA TRP A 49 0.74 14.89 3.73
C TRP A 49 1.24 14.76 5.17
N CYS A 50 2.43 14.20 5.35
CA CYS A 50 3.12 14.19 6.62
C CYS A 50 4.20 15.26 6.64
N GLU A 51 4.35 15.88 7.81
CA GLU A 51 5.45 16.81 8.05
C GLU A 51 6.81 16.12 7.86
N PRO A 52 7.82 16.86 7.40
CA PRO A 52 9.16 16.31 7.28
C PRO A 52 9.67 15.81 8.63
N SER A 53 10.08 14.54 8.68
CA SER A 53 10.78 13.97 9.86
C SER A 53 12.08 14.71 10.24
N ALA A 54 12.63 15.53 9.33
CA ALA A 54 13.84 16.31 9.55
C ALA A 54 13.80 17.63 8.76
N PRO A 55 14.44 18.70 9.26
CA PRO A 55 14.57 19.98 8.55
C PRO A 55 15.20 19.79 7.16
N GLY A 56 14.66 20.47 6.16
CA GLY A 56 15.18 20.46 4.78
C GLY A 56 14.71 19.29 3.91
N ARG A 57 13.89 18.35 4.43
CA ARG A 57 13.23 17.36 3.57
C ARG A 57 11.86 17.87 3.11
N PRO A 58 11.45 17.59 1.87
CA PRO A 58 10.10 17.94 1.42
C PRO A 58 9.06 17.12 2.20
N PRO A 59 7.85 17.68 2.42
CA PRO A 59 6.70 16.91 2.86
C PRO A 59 6.49 15.69 1.96
N ARG A 60 5.95 14.61 2.52
CA ARG A 60 5.69 13.37 1.77
C ARG A 60 4.32 12.83 2.10
N HIS A 61 3.65 12.27 1.10
CA HIS A 61 2.44 11.51 1.35
C HIS A 61 2.75 10.25 2.16
N ALA A 62 1.87 9.96 3.10
CA ALA A 62 1.77 8.67 3.76
C ALA A 62 0.40 8.06 3.49
N TYR A 63 0.38 6.74 3.33
CA TYR A 63 -0.78 5.96 2.93
C TYR A 63 -1.17 5.02 4.06
N ARG A 64 -2.47 4.82 4.23
CA ARG A 64 -3.05 3.85 5.17
C ARG A 64 -4.31 3.25 4.58
N LEU A 65 -4.56 1.97 4.86
CA LEU A 65 -5.82 1.32 4.48
C LEU A 65 -7.01 2.01 5.14
N THR A 66 -8.07 2.23 4.36
CA THR A 66 -9.40 2.56 4.89
C THR A 66 -10.07 1.29 5.43
N ALA A 67 -11.27 1.41 6.00
CA ALA A 67 -12.08 0.25 6.37
C ALA A 67 -12.31 -0.70 5.18
N SER A 68 -12.65 -0.16 4.00
CA SER A 68 -12.83 -0.92 2.77
C SER A 68 -11.53 -1.58 2.30
N GLY A 69 -10.40 -0.87 2.40
CA GLY A 69 -9.08 -1.42 2.10
C GLY A 69 -8.70 -2.58 3.03
N LEU A 70 -8.99 -2.47 4.32
CA LEU A 70 -8.76 -3.53 5.30
C LEU A 70 -9.63 -4.76 5.03
N ALA A 71 -10.89 -4.58 4.66
CA ALA A 71 -11.78 -5.69 4.30
C ALA A 71 -11.24 -6.45 3.08
N LEU A 72 -10.91 -5.73 2.01
CA LEU A 72 -10.33 -6.34 0.81
C LEU A 72 -8.99 -7.04 1.10
N ALA A 73 -8.12 -6.41 1.90
CA ALA A 73 -6.84 -7.02 2.25
C ALA A 73 -7.00 -8.32 3.05
N ARG A 74 -8.02 -8.40 3.94
CA ARG A 74 -8.36 -9.64 4.65
C ARG A 74 -8.78 -10.74 3.70
N GLU A 75 -9.66 -10.44 2.75
CA GLU A 75 -10.11 -11.40 1.73
C GLU A 75 -8.93 -11.94 0.90
N VAL A 76 -8.06 -11.04 0.45
CA VAL A 76 -6.84 -11.39 -0.30
C VAL A 76 -5.91 -12.30 0.50
N LYS A 77 -5.76 -12.05 1.81
CA LYS A 77 -4.91 -12.90 2.66
C LYS A 77 -5.56 -14.24 3.00
N SER A 78 -6.89 -14.29 3.14
CA SER A 78 -7.62 -15.54 3.44
C SER A 78 -7.70 -16.47 2.24
N ASP A 79 -7.82 -15.91 1.02
CA ASP A 79 -7.82 -16.69 -0.21
C ASP A 79 -6.99 -16.00 -1.30
N PRO A 80 -5.66 -16.16 -1.26
CA PRO A 80 -4.78 -15.60 -2.28
C PRO A 80 -5.12 -16.10 -3.70
N ARG A 81 -5.68 -17.31 -3.83
CA ARG A 81 -5.94 -17.96 -5.13
C ARG A 81 -7.10 -17.30 -5.85
N ALA A 82 -8.13 -16.85 -5.12
CA ALA A 82 -9.25 -16.07 -5.67
C ALA A 82 -8.80 -14.78 -6.38
N PHE A 83 -7.63 -14.26 -6.00
CA PHE A 83 -7.04 -13.06 -6.60
C PHE A 83 -5.87 -13.36 -7.55
N GLY A 84 -5.72 -14.62 -7.98
CA GLY A 84 -4.69 -15.04 -8.93
C GLY A 84 -3.29 -15.21 -8.33
N LEU A 85 -3.15 -15.24 -6.99
CA LEU A 85 -1.89 -15.61 -6.31
C LEU A 85 -1.87 -17.13 -6.10
N SER A 86 -1.73 -17.89 -7.18
CA SER A 86 -1.43 -19.32 -7.11
C SER A 86 -0.19 -19.61 -7.94
N GLY A 87 0.97 -19.65 -7.27
CA GLY A 87 2.18 -20.29 -7.80
C GLY A 87 3.35 -19.36 -8.09
N ALA A 88 4.18 -19.11 -7.08
CA ALA A 88 5.63 -19.06 -7.24
C ALA A 88 6.25 -19.74 -6.01
N LYS A 89 6.37 -21.07 -6.09
CA LYS A 89 7.31 -21.85 -5.28
C LYS A 89 8.07 -22.77 -6.24
N ALA A 90 9.30 -22.38 -6.54
CA ALA A 90 10.48 -23.24 -6.52
C ALA A 90 11.68 -22.33 -6.32
#